data_AF-A0AAX3BAB7-F1
#
_entry.id   AF-A0AAX3BAB7-F1
#
_cell.length_a   1.000
_cell.length_b   1.000
_cell.length_c   1.000
_cell.angle_alpha   90.00
_cell.angle_beta   90.00
_cell.angle_gamma   90.00
#
_symmetry.space_group_name_H-M   'P 1'
#
loop_
_entity.id
_entity.type
_entity.pdbx_description
1 polymer ?
#
loop_
_entity_poly.entity_id
_entity_poly.type
_entity_poly.pdbx_seq_one_letter_code
_entity_poly.pdbx_strand_id
1 'polypeptide(L)' 'MIAVNEKFCPKNHICPVIRLCPVGAISQPTPFSAPVVDQEKCIDCGRCVRACRTFTRVSLDVAQA' A
#
# COMPACT_ATOMS: atom_id res chain seq x y z
N MET A 1 4.82 -3.47 -9.67
CA MET A 1 4.02 -2.39 -9.05
C MET A 1 3.81 -2.71 -7.57
N ILE A 2 3.61 -1.72 -6.68
CA ILE A 2 3.38 -1.97 -5.24
C ILE A 2 1.88 -1.87 -4.95
N ALA A 3 1.32 -2.88 -4.31
CA ALA A 3 -0.08 -2.90 -3.88
C ALA A 3 -0.21 -3.40 -2.43
N VAL A 4 -1.38 -3.22 -1.85
CA VAL A 4 -1.71 -3.70 -0.50
C VAL A 4 -2.50 -4.99 -0.64
N ASN A 5 -2.04 -6.05 0.02
CA ASN A 5 -2.81 -7.26 0.19
C ASN A 5 -3.88 -7.03 1.27
N GLU A 6 -5.10 -6.73 0.82
CA GLU A 6 -6.23 -6.41 1.69
C GLU A 6 -6.61 -7.53 2.64
N LYS A 7 -6.38 -8.80 2.26
CA LYS A 7 -6.67 -9.96 3.11
C LYS A 7 -5.90 -9.94 4.43
N PHE A 8 -4.69 -9.37 4.41
CA PHE A 8 -3.83 -9.27 5.59
C PHE A 8 -3.83 -7.88 6.23
N CYS A 9 -4.52 -6.91 5.63
CA CYS A 9 -4.69 -5.59 6.23
C CYS A 9 -5.79 -5.66 7.30
N PRO A 10 -5.51 -5.34 8.57
CA PRO A 10 -6.52 -5.41 9.62
C PRO A 10 -7.58 -4.32 9.55
N LYS A 11 -7.35 -3.26 8.75
CA LYS A 11 -8.32 -2.17 8.51
C LYS A 11 -8.90 -1.56 9.81
N ASN A 12 -8.11 -1.53 10.88
CA ASN A 12 -8.54 -1.10 12.21
C ASN A 12 -7.85 0.18 12.70
N HIS A 13 -7.13 0.87 11.83
CA HIS A 13 -6.39 2.09 12.16
C HIS A 13 -6.10 2.94 10.91
N ILE A 14 -5.80 4.22 11.15
CA ILE A 14 -5.19 5.07 10.13
C ILE A 14 -3.78 4.56 9.85
N CYS A 15 -3.53 4.10 8.63
CA CYS A 15 -2.30 3.40 8.27
C CYS A 15 -1.05 4.27 8.58
N PRO A 16 -0.16 3.84 9.49
CA PRO A 16 1.03 4.61 9.83
C PRO A 16 2.03 4.71 8.67
N VAL A 17 1.93 3.79 7.70
CA VAL A 17 2.82 3.72 6.52
C VAL A 17 2.57 4.85 5.54
N ILE A 18 1.41 5.52 5.57
CA ILE A 18 1.08 6.65 4.68
C ILE A 18 2.20 7.70 4.69
N ARG A 19 2.69 8.05 5.87
CA ARG A 19 3.71 9.10 6.06
C ARG A 19 5.12 8.69 5.60
N LEU A 20 5.35 7.42 5.27
CA LEU A 20 6.66 6.92 4.83
C LEU A 20 6.89 7.12 3.33
N CYS A 21 5.84 7.39 2.55
CA CYS A 21 5.95 7.55 1.11
C CYS A 21 6.54 8.93 0.76
N PRO A 22 7.75 9.00 0.17
CA PRO A 22 8.42 10.29 -0.08
C PRO A 22 7.75 11.13 -1.17
N VAL A 23 6.89 10.51 -1.98
CA VAL A 23 6.17 11.13 -3.11
C VAL A 23 4.66 11.22 -2.88
N GLY A 24 4.20 10.91 -1.66
CA GLY A 24 2.78 11.00 -1.31
C GLY A 24 1.84 10.06 -2.09
N ALA A 25 2.36 8.95 -2.62
CA ALA A 25 1.58 8.01 -3.43
C ALA A 25 0.63 7.09 -2.62
N ILE A 26 0.61 7.17 -1.29
CA ILE A 26 -0.21 6.29 -0.44
C ILE A 26 -1.31 7.14 0.20
N SER A 27 -2.56 6.72 0.04
CA SER A 27 -3.73 7.34 0.66
C SER A 27 -4.60 6.28 1.33
N GLN A 28 -5.49 6.68 2.22
CA GLN A 28 -6.44 5.79 2.86
C GLN A 28 -7.81 6.47 2.85
N PRO A 29 -8.80 5.93 2.10
CA PRO A 29 -10.10 6.56 1.95
C PRO A 29 -10.85 6.79 3.27
N THR A 30 -10.77 5.85 4.22
CA THR A 30 -11.42 5.97 5.53
C THR A 30 -10.50 5.42 6.63
N PRO A 31 -10.75 5.76 7.93
CA PRO A 31 -9.95 5.21 9.03
C PRO A 31 -9.91 3.69 9.13
N PHE A 32 -10.86 3.01 8.48
CA PHE A 32 -11.03 1.56 8.53
C PHE A 32 -11.03 0.93 7.14
N SER A 33 -10.40 1.56 6.15
CA SER A 33 -10.15 0.96 4.82
C SER A 33 -8.69 0.51 4.70
N ALA A 34 -8.38 -0.37 3.75
CA ALA A 34 -6.99 -0.56 3.36
C ALA A 34 -6.45 0.73 2.71
N PRO A 35 -5.14 1.02 2.86
CA PRO A 35 -4.50 2.07 2.08
C PRO A 35 -4.44 1.67 0.60
N VAL A 36 -4.50 2.66 -0.28
CA VAL A 36 -4.38 2.53 -1.73
C VAL A 36 -3.09 3.20 -2.19
N VAL A 37 -2.44 2.62 -3.20
CA VAL A 37 -1.22 3.16 -3.80
C VAL A 37 -1.57 3.71 -5.18
N ASP A 38 -1.41 5.02 -5.35
CA ASP A 38 -1.46 5.72 -6.62
C ASP A 38 -0.25 5.29 -7.47
N GLN A 39 -0.49 4.50 -8.50
CA GLN A 39 0.58 3.93 -9.33
C GLN A 39 1.24 4.95 -10.25
N GLU A 40 0.56 6.06 -10.57
CA GLU A 40 1.13 7.12 -11.40
C GLU A 40 2.18 7.92 -10.62
N LYS A 41 1.98 8.06 -9.30
CA LYS A 41 2.95 8.70 -8.41
C LYS A 41 4.02 7.76 -7.85
N CYS A 42 3.74 6.46 -7.80
CA CYS A 42 4.62 5.50 -7.12
C CYS A 42 5.95 5.30 -7.87
N ILE A 43 7.05 5.63 -7.20
CA ILE A 43 8.43 5.46 -7.73
C ILE A 43 9.08 4.11 -7.35
N ASP A 44 8.29 3.13 -6.92
CA ASP A 44 8.73 1.77 -6.48
C ASP A 44 9.89 1.74 -5.45
N CYS A 45 9.99 2.76 -4.58
CA CYS A 45 11.08 2.87 -3.60
C CYS A 45 11.09 1.78 -2.51
N GLY A 46 9.99 1.03 -2.35
CA GLY A 46 9.86 -0.11 -1.43
C GLY A 46 9.87 0.21 0.06
N ARG A 47 9.79 1.48 0.48
CA ARG A 47 9.75 1.86 1.92
C ARG A 47 8.54 1.28 2.64
N CYS A 48 7.37 1.34 2.02
CA CYS A 48 6.13 0.78 2.56
C CYS A 48 6.19 -0.75 2.73
N VAL A 49 6.76 -1.46 1.75
CA VAL A 49 6.98 -2.92 1.79
C VAL A 49 7.88 -3.33 2.96
N ARG A 50 8.92 -2.52 3.27
CA ARG A 50 9.79 -2.76 4.43
C ARG A 50 9.08 -2.50 5.76
N ALA A 51 8.17 -1.54 5.80
CA ALA A 51 7.48 -1.12 7.02
C ALA A 51 6.30 -2.02 7.39
N CYS A 52 5.55 -2.51 6.41
CA CYS A 52 4.38 -3.36 6.64
C CYS A 52 4.29 -4.45 5.58
N ARG A 53 4.21 -5.70 6.04
CA ARG A 53 4.18 -6.92 5.20
C ARG A 53 2.94 -7.01 4.30
N THR A 54 1.90 -6.21 4.55
CA THR A 54 0.72 -6.18 3.69
C THR A 54 0.98 -5.44 2.39
N PHE A 55 1.95 -4.51 2.35
CA PHE A 55 2.43 -3.95 1.10
C PHE A 55 3.34 -4.96 0.42
N THR A 56 3.03 -5.32 -0.82
CA THR A 56 3.79 -6.29 -1.59
C THR A 56 4.09 -5.76 -3.00
N ARG A 57 5.18 -6.24 -3.59
CA ARG A 57 5.44 -6.04 -5.02
C ARG A 57 4.63 -7.09 -5.78
N VAL A 58 3.67 -6.64 -6.57
CA VAL A 58 2.91 -7.50 -7.46
C VAL A 58 3.50 -7.45 -8.87
N SER A 59 3.62 -8.64 -9.46
CA SER A 59 3.87 -8.84 -10.89
C SER A 59 2.53 -8.85 -11.63
N LEU A 60 2.49 -8.38 -12.88
CA LEU A 60 1.26 -8.25 -13.66
C LEU A 60 0.54 -9.59 -13.92
N ASP A 61 1.21 -10.73 -13.68
CA ASP A 61 0.68 -12.07 -13.90
C ASP A 61 -0.19 -12.60 -12.75
N VAL A 62 -0.20 -11.91 -11.61
CA VAL A 62 -1.05 -12.24 -10.46
C VAL A 62 -2.08 -11.12 -10.29
N ALA A 63 -2.98 -11.03 -11.26
CA ALA A 63 -4.24 -10.32 -11.07
C ALA A 63 -4.94 -10.96 -9.86
N GLN A 64 -5.06 -10.18 -8.80
CA GLN A 64 -5.66 -10.60 -7.54
C GLN A 64 -7.17 -10.81 -7.78
N ALA A 65 -7.58 -12.08 -7.75
CA ALA A 65 -8.97 -12.52 -7.66
C ALA A 65 -9.61 -12.13 -6.31
#